data_AF-A0A7Y8M401-F1
#
_entry.id   AF-A0A7Y8M401-F1
#
_cell.length_a   1.000
_cell.length_b   1.000
_cell.length_c   1.000
_cell.angle_alpha   90.00
_cell.angle_beta   90.00
_cell.angle_gamma   90.00
#
_symmetry.space_group_name_H-M   'P 1'
#
loop_
_entity.id
_entity.type
_entity.pdbx_description
1 polymer ?
#
loop_
_entity_poly.entity_id
_entity_poly.type
_entity_poly.pdbx_seq_one_letter_code
_entity_poly.pdbx_strand_id
1 'polypeptide(L)'
;MNNNFNLTKLRKSILRTLAYYDIFSYPLTASEIYYNLGDNHTNVDEILNELQSLYSANIVFKRGEFFLLNNDEKYFHRRTTGNILAQKRLKTARKVSGFISRFPFIRGILLSGSISKGFMEEDSDIDYFVITHPNRVWFSRLMLMMFKKLFLFNSKKIFCINYFVDSETLEIQEKNIFTATELVTLLPTFGKSIYDQLYEKNLWVKEYYPNFPKRDTNDVLDRKNGIMKSFLEWLFGRRIGDKLDDFAMALFDWFNRNKYKNYDREDFTLAFKSSKKESKHHPKFFQKKVLQEFEQKIKSLEEKLNISLN
;
A
#
# COMPACT_ATOMS: atom_id res chain seq x y z
N MET A 1 25.95 24.13 23.03
CA MET A 1 26.94 23.16 22.52
C MET A 1 26.76 23.06 21.02
N ASN A 2 27.54 23.82 20.25
CA ASN A 2 27.55 23.72 18.79
C ASN A 2 28.41 22.52 18.39
N ASN A 3 27.83 21.32 18.43
CA ASN A 3 28.38 20.22 17.66
C ASN A 3 28.05 20.51 16.20
N ASN A 4 29.07 20.84 15.41
CA ASN A 4 28.96 20.86 13.95
C ASN A 4 28.68 19.43 13.50
N PHE A 5 27.40 19.05 13.51
CA PHE A 5 26.92 17.73 13.20
C PHE A 5 27.02 17.55 11.68
N ASN A 6 28.20 17.15 11.20
CA ASN A 6 28.44 17.02 9.77
C ASN A 6 27.51 15.94 9.21
N LEU A 7 26.55 16.36 8.38
CA LEU A 7 25.43 15.52 7.99
C LEU A 7 25.72 14.85 6.65
N THR A 8 26.22 13.61 6.73
CA THR A 8 26.43 12.78 5.54
C THR A 8 25.12 12.55 4.79
N LYS A 9 25.19 12.31 3.47
CA LYS A 9 24.02 11.97 2.65
C LYS A 9 23.29 10.75 3.21
N LEU A 10 24.04 9.73 3.64
CA LEU A 10 23.49 8.52 4.27
C LEU A 10 22.70 8.86 5.54
N ARG A 11 23.27 9.69 6.43
CA ARG A 11 22.61 10.09 7.67
C ARG A 11 21.31 10.86 7.41
N LYS A 12 21.29 11.78 6.43
CA LYS A 12 20.07 12.45 5.98
C LYS A 12 19.01 11.43 5.56
N SER A 13 19.38 10.48 4.71
CA SER A 13 18.48 9.44 4.21
C SER A 13 17.92 8.59 5.34
N ILE A 14 18.76 8.16 6.31
CA ILE A 14 18.32 7.40 7.49
C ILE A 14 17.29 8.18 8.31
N LEU A 15 17.56 9.45 8.61
CA LEU A 15 16.64 10.29 9.40
C LEU A 15 15.31 10.50 8.67
N ARG A 16 15.33 10.74 7.35
CA ARG A 16 14.11 10.85 6.53
C ARG A 16 13.31 9.55 6.53
N THR A 17 13.97 8.40 6.38
CA THR A 17 13.31 7.09 6.42
C THR A 17 12.66 6.85 7.79
N LEU A 18 13.37 7.09 8.89
CA LEU A 18 12.80 6.97 10.22
C LEU A 18 11.65 7.96 10.46
N ALA A 19 11.76 9.20 9.97
CA ALA A 19 10.71 10.21 10.08
C ALA A 19 9.42 9.78 9.38
N TYR A 20 9.52 9.18 8.20
CA TYR A 20 8.36 8.66 7.47
C TYR A 20 7.65 7.54 8.25
N TYR A 21 8.40 6.60 8.81
CA TYR A 21 7.83 5.47 9.55
C TYR A 21 7.35 5.83 10.97
N ASP A 22 7.88 6.91 11.55
CA ASP A 22 7.42 7.47 12.82
C ASP A 22 5.97 7.99 12.73
N ILE A 23 5.49 8.38 11.54
CA ILE A 23 4.08 8.74 11.27
C ILE A 23 3.14 7.59 11.66
N PHE A 24 3.60 6.36 11.41
CA PHE A 24 2.83 5.14 11.68
C PHE A 24 3.15 4.52 13.03
N SER A 25 3.96 5.19 13.87
CA SER A 25 4.43 4.66 15.15
C SER A 25 5.05 3.26 14.98
N TYR A 26 5.91 3.11 13.97
CA TYR A 26 6.42 1.82 13.53
C TYR A 26 7.96 1.82 13.56
N PRO A 27 8.57 1.27 14.63
CA PRO A 27 10.02 1.10 14.72
C PRO A 27 10.55 0.16 13.64
N LEU A 28 11.72 0.51 13.09
CA LEU A 28 12.34 -0.22 11.97
C LEU A 28 13.59 -0.97 12.40
N THR A 29 13.83 -2.13 11.81
CA THR A 29 15.14 -2.80 11.86
C THR A 29 16.13 -2.13 10.90
N ALA A 30 17.44 -2.40 11.05
CA ALA A 30 18.45 -1.88 10.12
C ALA A 30 18.22 -2.36 8.66
N SER A 31 17.80 -3.61 8.47
CA SER A 31 17.44 -4.14 7.14
C SER A 31 16.22 -3.45 6.55
N GLU A 32 15.21 -3.15 7.37
CA GLU A 32 14.04 -2.38 6.90
C GLU A 32 14.44 -0.95 6.54
N ILE A 33 15.33 -0.31 7.30
CA ILE A 33 15.89 1.00 6.94
C ILE A 33 16.58 0.93 5.59
N TYR A 34 17.45 -0.08 5.37
CA TYR A 34 18.13 -0.29 4.09
C TYR A 34 17.16 -0.38 2.91
N TYR A 35 16.12 -1.22 3.01
CA TYR A 35 15.13 -1.40 1.94
C TYR A 35 14.28 -0.15 1.70
N ASN A 36 14.08 0.69 2.72
CA ASN A 36 13.29 1.91 2.65
C ASN A 36 14.14 3.19 2.51
N LEU A 37 15.43 3.03 2.22
CA LEU A 37 16.36 4.14 2.05
C LEU A 37 16.28 4.67 0.62
N GLY A 38 16.26 5.99 0.46
CA GLY A 38 16.35 6.65 -0.85
C GLY A 38 17.78 6.71 -1.43
N ASP A 39 18.72 5.92 -0.92
CA ASP A 39 20.11 5.85 -1.39
C ASP A 39 20.53 4.40 -1.57
N ASN A 40 21.26 4.09 -2.65
CA ASN A 40 21.68 2.74 -3.04
C ASN A 40 23.19 2.51 -2.99
N HIS A 41 23.97 3.51 -2.60
CA HIS A 41 25.43 3.40 -2.44
C HIS A 41 25.80 3.08 -0.99
N THR A 42 25.15 2.08 -0.40
CA THR A 42 25.40 1.69 1.00
C THR A 42 25.03 0.24 1.25
N ASN A 43 25.34 -0.26 2.44
CA ASN A 43 25.01 -1.58 2.94
C ASN A 43 24.48 -1.50 4.39
N VAL A 44 24.02 -2.64 4.93
CA VAL A 44 23.43 -2.70 6.27
C VAL A 44 24.45 -2.34 7.36
N ASP A 45 25.72 -2.68 7.19
CA ASP A 45 26.77 -2.41 8.19
C ASP A 45 27.07 -0.91 8.30
N GLU A 46 27.14 -0.20 7.17
CA GLU A 46 27.25 1.26 7.14
C GLU A 46 26.06 1.94 7.80
N ILE A 47 24.83 1.45 7.55
CA ILE A 47 23.62 1.93 8.20
C ILE A 47 23.70 1.71 9.72
N LEU A 48 24.15 0.54 10.17
CA LEU A 48 24.32 0.25 11.59
C LEU A 48 25.34 1.19 12.26
N ASN A 49 26.45 1.47 11.59
CA ASN A 49 27.48 2.40 12.08
C ASN A 49 26.92 3.82 12.24
N GLU A 50 26.17 4.32 11.25
CA GLU A 50 25.51 5.63 11.33
C GLU A 50 24.41 5.67 12.40
N LEU A 51 23.62 4.60 12.54
CA LEU A 51 22.62 4.48 13.60
C LEU A 51 23.25 4.49 14.99
N GLN A 52 24.42 3.85 15.16
CA GLN A 52 25.17 3.89 16.42
C GLN A 52 25.67 5.30 16.75
N SER A 53 26.14 6.04 15.74
CA SER A 53 26.50 7.46 15.89
C SER A 53 25.29 8.31 16.27
N LEU A 54 24.14 8.12 15.60
CA LEU A 54 22.89 8.84 15.88
C LEU A 54 22.34 8.51 17.28
N TYR A 55 22.48 7.26 17.71
CA TYR A 55 22.12 6.82 19.06
C TYR A 55 23.00 7.48 20.12
N SER A 56 24.31 7.50 19.91
CA SER A 56 25.26 8.14 20.83
C SER A 56 25.03 9.65 20.97
N ALA A 57 24.47 10.28 19.92
CA ALA A 57 24.06 11.67 19.92
C ALA A 57 22.65 11.92 20.50
N ASN A 58 21.95 10.89 20.99
CA ASN A 58 20.56 10.94 21.47
C ASN A 58 19.55 11.46 20.43
N ILE A 59 19.82 11.21 19.14
CA ILE A 59 18.94 11.60 18.02
C ILE A 59 17.99 10.45 17.65
N VAL A 60 18.54 9.23 17.61
CA VAL A 60 17.80 7.99 17.36
C VAL A 60 17.83 7.15 18.63
N PHE A 61 16.73 6.49 18.94
CA PHE A 61 16.64 5.55 20.05
C PHE A 61 16.63 4.12 19.52
N LYS A 62 17.13 3.19 20.34
CA LYS A 62 17.21 1.78 20.01
C LYS A 62 16.57 0.94 21.11
N ARG A 63 15.80 -0.08 20.72
CA ARG A 63 15.28 -1.12 21.61
C ARG A 63 15.34 -2.48 20.91
N GLY A 64 16.18 -3.38 21.44
CA GLY A 64 16.51 -4.63 20.75
C GLY A 64 17.10 -4.34 19.37
N GLU A 65 16.47 -4.87 18.32
CA GLU A 65 16.85 -4.66 16.92
C GLU A 65 16.19 -3.41 16.27
N PHE A 66 15.27 -2.75 16.97
CA PHE A 66 14.48 -1.66 16.40
C PHE A 66 15.05 -0.28 16.71
N PHE A 67 14.93 0.61 15.74
CA PHE A 67 15.32 2.01 15.77
C PHE A 67 14.11 2.93 15.58
N LEU A 68 14.09 4.05 16.29
CA LEU A 68 12.96 4.98 16.40
C LEU A 68 13.43 6.41 16.68
N LEU A 69 12.63 7.41 16.32
CA LEU A 69 12.91 8.82 16.65
C LEU A 69 12.28 9.28 17.96
N ASN A 70 11.26 8.56 18.44
CA ASN A 70 10.54 8.87 19.67
C ASN A 70 10.61 7.69 20.65
N ASN A 71 11.27 7.88 21.79
CA ASN A 71 11.54 6.86 22.80
C ASN A 71 10.30 6.46 23.62
N ASP A 72 9.29 5.90 22.97
CA ASP A 72 8.07 5.40 23.61
C ASP A 72 7.97 3.87 23.51
N GLU A 73 7.94 3.21 24.67
CA GLU A 73 7.89 1.75 24.78
C GLU A 73 6.67 1.13 24.08
N LYS A 74 5.55 1.87 24.02
CA LYS A 74 4.30 1.37 23.44
C LYS A 74 4.45 1.03 21.96
N TYR A 75 5.37 1.68 21.25
CA TYR A 75 5.61 1.44 19.83
C TYR A 75 6.23 0.07 19.58
N PHE A 76 7.11 -0.39 20.46
CA PHE A 76 7.70 -1.73 20.38
C PHE A 76 6.66 -2.83 20.63
N HIS A 77 5.81 -2.66 21.64
CA HIS A 77 4.73 -3.61 21.92
C HIS A 77 3.72 -3.66 20.77
N ARG A 78 3.31 -2.49 20.25
CA ARG A 78 2.41 -2.40 19.10
C ARG A 78 3.00 -3.08 17.86
N ARG A 79 4.27 -2.79 17.55
CA ARG A 79 5.02 -3.41 16.44
C ARG A 79 4.95 -4.93 16.50
N THR A 80 5.38 -5.50 17.64
CA THR A 80 5.49 -6.95 17.83
C THR A 80 4.13 -7.64 17.73
N THR A 81 3.11 -7.14 18.46
CA THR A 81 1.76 -7.69 18.42
C THR A 81 1.16 -7.58 17.01
N GLY A 82 1.36 -6.44 16.34
CA GLY A 82 0.84 -6.21 15.02
C GLY A 82 1.46 -7.11 13.95
N ASN A 83 2.74 -7.47 14.08
CA ASN A 83 3.39 -8.44 13.20
C ASN A 83 2.83 -9.84 13.33
N ILE A 84 2.69 -10.31 14.57
CA ILE A 84 2.15 -11.64 14.85
C ILE A 84 0.74 -11.72 14.26
N LEU A 85 -0.08 -10.68 14.44
CA LEU A 85 -1.41 -10.62 13.86
C LEU A 85 -1.38 -10.56 12.33
N ALA A 86 -0.47 -9.80 11.73
CA ALA A 86 -0.34 -9.73 10.27
C ALA A 86 0.01 -11.09 9.67
N GLN A 87 0.98 -11.82 10.25
CA GLN A 87 1.34 -13.17 9.81
C GLN A 87 0.14 -14.13 9.90
N LYS A 88 -0.65 -14.05 10.98
CA LYS A 88 -1.88 -14.84 11.13
C LYS A 88 -2.91 -14.48 10.07
N ARG A 89 -3.17 -13.18 9.84
CA ARG A 89 -4.16 -12.70 8.87
C ARG A 89 -3.75 -12.92 7.43
N LEU A 90 -2.45 -12.95 7.13
CA LEU A 90 -1.92 -13.21 5.80
C LEU A 90 -2.37 -14.59 5.25
N LYS A 91 -2.45 -15.61 6.12
CA LYS A 91 -2.98 -16.93 5.76
C LYS A 91 -4.45 -16.85 5.31
N THR A 92 -5.27 -16.08 6.05
CA THR A 92 -6.67 -15.84 5.68
C THR A 92 -6.77 -15.04 4.39
N ALA A 93 -5.96 -13.97 4.25
CA ALA A 93 -5.94 -13.12 3.08
C ALA A 93 -5.64 -13.91 1.80
N ARG A 94 -4.64 -14.80 1.82
CA ARG A 94 -4.32 -15.69 0.68
C ARG A 94 -5.47 -16.63 0.30
N LYS A 95 -6.18 -17.18 1.29
CA LYS A 95 -7.38 -18.02 1.03
C LYS A 95 -8.48 -17.21 0.36
N VAL A 96 -8.73 -16.00 0.84
CA VAL A 96 -9.71 -15.08 0.28
C VAL A 96 -9.30 -14.63 -1.13
N SER A 97 -8.03 -14.33 -1.39
CA SER A 97 -7.52 -14.07 -2.75
C SER A 97 -7.82 -15.22 -3.70
N GLY A 98 -7.61 -16.46 -3.25
CA GLY A 98 -7.97 -17.64 -4.04
C GLY A 98 -9.47 -17.74 -4.34
N PHE A 99 -10.33 -17.26 -3.45
CA PHE A 99 -11.77 -17.17 -3.69
C PHE A 99 -12.11 -16.04 -4.68
N ILE A 100 -11.59 -14.82 -4.46
CA ILE A 100 -11.77 -13.67 -5.36
C ILE A 100 -11.30 -14.00 -6.79
N SER A 101 -10.22 -14.78 -6.94
CA SER A 101 -9.66 -15.12 -8.27
C SER A 101 -10.61 -15.93 -9.16
N ARG A 102 -11.66 -16.51 -8.58
CA ARG A 102 -12.70 -17.28 -9.28
C ARG A 102 -13.78 -16.40 -9.92
N PHE A 103 -13.86 -15.13 -9.54
CA PHE A 103 -14.79 -14.20 -10.17
C PHE A 103 -14.38 -13.92 -11.62
N PRO A 104 -15.36 -13.73 -12.52
CA PRO A 104 -15.08 -13.38 -13.91
C PRO A 104 -14.28 -12.09 -13.98
N PHE A 105 -13.41 -12.01 -15.00
CA PHE A 105 -12.58 -10.87 -15.33
C PHE A 105 -11.49 -10.51 -14.32
N ILE A 106 -11.35 -11.21 -13.20
CA ILE A 106 -10.20 -11.02 -12.30
C ILE A 106 -8.94 -11.60 -12.95
N ARG A 107 -7.89 -10.79 -13.03
CA ARG A 107 -6.59 -11.09 -13.64
C ARG A 107 -5.44 -11.06 -12.64
N GLY A 108 -5.51 -10.22 -11.61
CA GLY A 108 -4.51 -10.17 -10.55
C GLY A 108 -5.13 -9.75 -9.21
N ILE A 109 -4.56 -10.24 -8.11
CA ILE A 109 -4.93 -9.84 -6.75
C ILE A 109 -3.65 -9.66 -5.94
N LEU A 110 -3.53 -8.50 -5.33
CA LEU A 110 -2.44 -8.14 -4.44
C LEU A 110 -3.02 -7.65 -3.12
N LEU A 111 -2.30 -7.86 -2.02
CA LEU A 111 -2.62 -7.25 -0.74
C LEU A 111 -1.93 -5.89 -0.66
N SER A 112 -2.66 -4.89 -0.16
CA SER A 112 -2.17 -3.53 0.04
C SER A 112 -2.35 -3.09 1.51
N GLY A 113 -2.17 -1.80 1.81
CA GLY A 113 -2.41 -1.27 3.14
C GLY A 113 -1.41 -1.79 4.19
N SER A 114 -1.86 -1.95 5.44
CA SER A 114 -1.00 -2.35 6.56
C SER A 114 -0.52 -3.79 6.46
N ILE A 115 -1.39 -4.71 6.01
CA ILE A 115 -1.04 -6.14 5.90
C ILE A 115 0.11 -6.38 4.93
N SER A 116 0.20 -5.61 3.84
CA SER A 116 1.29 -5.74 2.85
C SER A 116 2.65 -5.28 3.39
N LYS A 117 2.62 -4.45 4.44
CA LYS A 117 3.77 -3.96 5.21
C LYS A 117 4.08 -4.83 6.42
N GLY A 118 3.36 -5.95 6.58
CA GLY A 118 3.57 -6.89 7.68
C GLY A 118 2.97 -6.44 9.01
N PHE A 119 2.02 -5.52 9.03
CA PHE A 119 1.42 -4.99 10.24
C PHE A 119 -0.12 -5.07 10.22
N MET A 120 -0.75 -5.43 11.34
CA MET A 120 -2.21 -5.43 11.48
C MET A 120 -2.63 -5.09 12.91
N GLU A 121 -3.72 -4.32 13.06
CA GLU A 121 -4.42 -4.16 14.35
C GLU A 121 -5.65 -5.06 14.42
N GLU A 122 -6.21 -5.23 15.62
CA GLU A 122 -7.33 -6.14 15.87
C GLU A 122 -8.59 -5.82 15.06
N ASP A 123 -8.81 -4.56 14.73
CA ASP A 123 -9.94 -4.06 13.96
C ASP A 123 -9.58 -3.73 12.50
N SER A 124 -8.31 -3.83 12.11
CA SER A 124 -7.86 -3.51 10.74
C SER A 124 -8.53 -4.38 9.69
N ASP A 125 -8.94 -3.77 8.58
CA ASP A 125 -9.47 -4.46 7.41
C ASP A 125 -8.35 -5.14 6.60
N ILE A 126 -8.68 -6.17 5.81
CA ILE A 126 -7.76 -6.74 4.82
C ILE A 126 -8.04 -6.07 3.47
N ASP A 127 -7.07 -5.30 3.01
CA ASP A 127 -7.16 -4.50 1.79
C ASP A 127 -6.64 -5.28 0.57
N TYR A 128 -7.49 -5.38 -0.45
CA TYR A 128 -7.16 -6.00 -1.74
C TYR A 128 -7.04 -4.94 -2.83
N PHE A 129 -5.93 -5.01 -3.56
CA PHE A 129 -5.72 -4.37 -4.84
C PHE A 129 -6.06 -5.37 -5.94
N VAL A 130 -7.07 -5.07 -6.75
CA VAL A 130 -7.64 -6.00 -7.72
C VAL A 130 -7.37 -5.51 -9.13
N ILE A 131 -6.78 -6.38 -9.96
CA ILE A 131 -6.53 -6.11 -11.37
C ILE A 131 -7.53 -6.90 -12.20
N THR A 132 -8.26 -6.22 -13.08
CA THR A 132 -9.29 -6.82 -13.92
C THR A 132 -8.88 -6.85 -15.39
N HIS A 133 -9.63 -7.61 -16.18
CA HIS A 133 -9.67 -7.45 -17.63
C HIS A 133 -10.08 -6.00 -17.99
N PRO A 134 -9.61 -5.46 -19.14
CA PRO A 134 -10.05 -4.18 -19.66
C PRO A 134 -11.57 -4.04 -19.72
N ASN A 135 -12.07 -2.85 -19.36
CA ASN A 135 -13.49 -2.49 -19.35
C ASN A 135 -14.40 -3.34 -18.44
N ARG A 136 -13.84 -4.00 -17.42
CA ARG A 136 -14.59 -4.87 -16.49
C ARG A 136 -14.36 -4.54 -15.01
N VAL A 137 -13.82 -3.36 -14.73
CA VAL A 137 -13.53 -2.87 -13.37
C VAL A 137 -14.80 -2.82 -12.54
N TRP A 138 -15.86 -2.18 -13.06
CA TRP A 138 -17.09 -1.92 -12.33
C TRP A 138 -17.98 -3.15 -12.26
N PHE A 139 -18.00 -3.95 -13.31
CA PHE A 139 -18.64 -5.27 -13.28
C PHE A 139 -18.03 -6.14 -12.16
N SER A 140 -16.70 -6.26 -12.13
CA SER A 140 -16.00 -7.05 -11.12
C SER A 140 -16.23 -6.49 -9.71
N ARG A 141 -16.16 -5.17 -9.55
CA ARG A 141 -16.44 -4.48 -8.29
C ARG A 141 -17.86 -4.74 -7.80
N LEU A 142 -18.86 -4.62 -8.67
CA LEU A 142 -20.26 -4.89 -8.34
C LEU A 142 -20.44 -6.34 -7.88
N MET A 143 -19.90 -7.31 -8.61
CA MET A 143 -20.01 -8.73 -8.23
C MET A 143 -19.39 -9.03 -6.87
N LEU A 144 -18.20 -8.50 -6.61
CA LEU A 144 -17.51 -8.69 -5.32
C LEU A 144 -18.23 -7.96 -4.18
N MET A 145 -18.78 -6.77 -4.42
CA MET A 145 -19.60 -6.04 -3.46
C MET A 145 -20.91 -6.76 -3.13
N MET A 146 -21.61 -7.27 -4.15
CA MET A 146 -22.82 -8.08 -3.98
C MET A 146 -22.51 -9.34 -3.19
N PHE A 147 -21.43 -10.05 -3.52
CA PHE A 147 -21.00 -11.23 -2.78
C PHE A 147 -20.74 -10.91 -1.30
N LYS A 148 -19.98 -9.84 -1.02
CA LYS A 148 -19.72 -9.39 0.35
C LYS A 148 -21.01 -9.12 1.13
N LYS A 149 -21.99 -8.46 0.50
CA LYS A 149 -23.26 -8.12 1.14
C LYS A 149 -24.13 -9.36 1.41
N LEU A 150 -24.20 -10.28 0.45
CA LEU A 150 -25.08 -11.45 0.52
C LEU A 150 -24.52 -12.59 1.37
N PHE A 151 -23.20 -12.82 1.32
CA PHE A 151 -22.58 -14.01 1.91
C PHE A 151 -21.64 -13.71 3.08
N LEU A 152 -21.12 -12.48 3.19
CA LEU A 152 -20.22 -12.10 4.29
C LEU A 152 -20.89 -11.12 5.27
N PHE A 153 -22.20 -10.93 5.19
CA PHE A 153 -22.97 -9.97 6.01
C PHE A 153 -22.32 -8.58 6.06
N ASN A 154 -21.72 -8.16 4.94
CA ASN A 154 -20.99 -6.91 4.80
C ASN A 154 -19.74 -6.75 5.71
N SER A 155 -19.15 -7.86 6.19
CA SER A 155 -17.93 -7.83 7.02
C SER A 155 -16.75 -7.22 6.29
N LYS A 156 -16.24 -6.09 6.79
CA LYS A 156 -15.05 -5.41 6.26
C LYS A 156 -13.73 -6.04 6.71
N LYS A 157 -13.72 -6.65 7.90
CA LYS A 157 -12.54 -7.28 8.52
C LYS A 157 -11.87 -8.36 7.66
N ILE A 158 -12.62 -8.97 6.74
CA ILE A 158 -12.15 -10.10 5.91
C ILE A 158 -11.97 -9.67 4.44
N PHE A 159 -12.68 -8.63 4.01
CA PHE A 159 -12.91 -8.35 2.59
C PHE A 159 -13.13 -6.86 2.33
N CYS A 160 -12.04 -6.12 2.10
CA CYS A 160 -12.09 -4.72 1.73
C CYS A 160 -11.43 -4.50 0.36
N ILE A 161 -12.19 -3.99 -0.61
CA ILE A 161 -11.65 -3.76 -1.95
C ILE A 161 -11.64 -2.26 -2.23
N ASN A 162 -10.46 -1.68 -1.99
CA ASN A 162 -10.26 -0.24 -2.03
C ASN A 162 -9.79 0.25 -3.39
N TYR A 163 -9.14 -0.62 -4.17
CA TYR A 163 -8.52 -0.25 -5.43
C TYR A 163 -8.76 -1.34 -6.48
N PHE A 164 -9.41 -0.97 -7.57
CA PHE A 164 -9.42 -1.71 -8.82
C PHE A 164 -8.73 -0.94 -9.93
N VAL A 165 -7.99 -1.65 -10.78
CA VAL A 165 -7.43 -1.13 -12.02
C VAL A 165 -7.59 -2.19 -13.12
N ASP A 166 -7.70 -1.78 -14.37
CA ASP A 166 -7.61 -2.73 -15.47
C ASP A 166 -6.16 -3.07 -15.86
N SER A 167 -5.97 -4.19 -16.55
CA SER A 167 -4.64 -4.64 -16.96
C SER A 167 -3.99 -3.79 -18.06
N GLU A 168 -4.72 -2.85 -18.69
CA GLU A 168 -4.15 -1.95 -19.69
C GLU A 168 -3.54 -0.70 -19.03
N THR A 169 -4.04 -0.29 -17.86
CA THR A 169 -3.64 0.93 -17.14
C THR A 169 -2.88 0.66 -15.84
N LEU A 170 -1.91 -0.27 -15.89
CA LEU A 170 -1.12 -0.64 -14.72
C LEU A 170 -0.14 0.44 -14.22
N GLU A 171 0.25 1.44 -15.02
CA GLU A 171 1.08 2.54 -14.52
C GLU A 171 0.24 3.47 -13.63
N ILE A 172 0.63 3.58 -12.36
CA ILE A 172 -0.01 4.49 -11.42
C ILE A 172 0.50 5.91 -11.66
N GLN A 173 -0.43 6.84 -11.85
CA GLN A 173 -0.14 8.20 -12.29
C GLN A 173 0.37 9.08 -11.14
N GLU A 174 -0.11 8.86 -9.91
CA GLU A 174 0.23 9.68 -8.75
C GLU A 174 1.62 9.31 -8.20
N LYS A 175 2.68 9.95 -8.72
CA LYS A 175 4.08 9.65 -8.33
C LYS A 175 4.53 10.49 -7.12
N ASN A 176 4.50 9.89 -5.93
CA ASN A 176 5.01 10.48 -4.69
C ASN A 176 5.44 9.38 -3.70
N ILE A 177 6.10 9.74 -2.61
CA ILE A 177 6.62 8.80 -1.60
C ILE A 177 5.53 7.88 -1.01
N PHE A 178 4.31 8.37 -0.82
CA PHE A 178 3.21 7.57 -0.30
C PHE A 178 2.78 6.50 -1.32
N THR A 179 2.51 6.88 -2.56
CA THR A 179 2.15 5.93 -3.61
C THR A 179 3.29 4.94 -3.87
N ALA A 180 4.55 5.41 -3.86
CA ALA A 180 5.71 4.56 -4.00
C ALA A 180 5.78 3.50 -2.88
N THR A 181 5.54 3.90 -1.62
CA THR A 181 5.44 2.98 -0.48
C THR A 181 4.33 1.96 -0.69
N GLU A 182 3.14 2.40 -1.07
CA GLU A 182 2.01 1.50 -1.32
C GLU A 182 2.36 0.47 -2.40
N LEU A 183 3.00 0.90 -3.50
CA LEU A 183 3.37 0.04 -4.63
C LEU A 183 4.48 -0.96 -4.31
N VAL A 184 5.62 -0.52 -3.75
CA VAL A 184 6.74 -1.44 -3.45
C VAL A 184 6.34 -2.46 -2.38
N THR A 185 5.44 -2.09 -1.49
CA THR A 185 4.97 -2.98 -0.43
C THR A 185 3.89 -3.96 -0.87
N LEU A 186 3.26 -3.80 -2.05
CA LEU A 186 2.22 -4.72 -2.54
C LEU A 186 2.68 -6.18 -2.46
N LEU A 187 1.79 -7.06 -1.99
CA LEU A 187 2.05 -8.50 -1.91
C LEU A 187 1.19 -9.24 -2.95
N PRO A 188 1.76 -9.74 -4.06
CA PRO A 188 0.99 -10.50 -5.02
C PRO A 188 0.49 -11.81 -4.40
N THR A 189 -0.76 -12.15 -4.67
CA THR A 189 -1.40 -13.39 -4.18
C THR A 189 -2.11 -14.18 -5.27
N PHE A 190 -2.41 -13.55 -6.40
CA PHE A 190 -2.90 -14.21 -7.62
C PHE A 190 -2.44 -13.42 -8.86
N GLY A 191 -2.11 -14.12 -9.94
CA GLY A 191 -1.79 -13.50 -11.24
C GLY A 191 -0.35 -13.01 -11.35
N LYS A 192 0.63 -13.93 -11.30
CA LYS A 192 2.07 -13.63 -11.38
C LYS A 192 2.45 -12.74 -12.57
N SER A 193 2.06 -13.12 -13.79
CA SER A 193 2.40 -12.35 -15.00
C SER A 193 1.86 -10.92 -14.97
N ILE A 194 0.68 -10.71 -14.37
CA ILE A 194 0.08 -9.39 -14.24
C ILE A 194 0.81 -8.55 -13.18
N TYR A 195 1.27 -9.15 -12.08
CA TYR A 195 2.15 -8.47 -11.13
C TYR A 195 3.48 -8.08 -11.78
N ASP A 196 4.08 -8.95 -12.59
CA ASP A 196 5.30 -8.62 -13.32
C ASP A 196 5.11 -7.39 -14.21
N GLN A 197 4.01 -7.34 -14.98
CA GLN A 197 3.66 -6.16 -15.79
C GLN A 197 3.44 -4.90 -14.94
N LEU A 198 2.77 -5.03 -13.79
CA LEU A 198 2.57 -3.92 -12.86
C LEU A 198 3.92 -3.38 -12.36
N TYR A 199 4.84 -4.27 -11.98
CA TYR A 199 6.17 -3.89 -11.53
C TYR A 199 6.95 -3.15 -12.62
N GLU A 200 6.99 -3.69 -13.84
CA GLU A 200 7.73 -3.06 -14.96
C GLU A 200 7.16 -1.68 -15.35
N LYS A 201 5.82 -1.51 -15.32
CA LYS A 201 5.20 -0.21 -15.61
C LYS A 201 5.39 0.83 -14.50
N ASN A 202 5.86 0.44 -13.32
CA ASN A 202 6.04 1.34 -12.18
C ASN A 202 7.49 1.42 -11.69
N LEU A 203 8.48 1.22 -12.58
CA LEU A 203 9.90 1.32 -12.23
C LEU A 203 10.32 2.69 -11.67
N TRP A 204 9.52 3.74 -11.87
CA TRP A 204 9.70 5.06 -11.27
C TRP A 204 9.78 5.00 -9.73
N VAL A 205 9.22 3.98 -9.07
CA VAL A 205 9.32 3.82 -7.60
C VAL A 205 10.76 3.63 -7.13
N LYS A 206 11.69 3.22 -8.01
CA LYS A 206 13.12 3.09 -7.70
C LYS A 206 13.79 4.44 -7.42
N GLU A 207 13.20 5.55 -7.82
CA GLU A 207 13.66 6.90 -7.43
C GLU A 207 13.48 7.15 -5.92
N TYR A 208 12.49 6.48 -5.31
CA TYR A 208 12.21 6.57 -3.87
C TYR A 208 12.82 5.41 -3.07
N TYR A 209 12.81 4.21 -3.65
CA TYR A 209 13.14 2.95 -2.97
C TYR A 209 14.07 2.07 -3.82
N PRO A 210 15.29 2.53 -4.13
CA PRO A 210 16.19 1.83 -5.04
C PRO A 210 16.66 0.46 -4.53
N ASN A 211 16.63 0.24 -3.20
CA ASN A 211 17.05 -1.02 -2.58
C ASN A 211 15.89 -2.02 -2.39
N PHE A 212 14.64 -1.60 -2.57
CA PHE A 212 13.50 -2.46 -2.26
C PHE A 212 13.36 -3.58 -3.30
N PRO A 213 13.39 -4.86 -2.89
CA PRO A 213 13.42 -5.94 -3.84
C PRO A 213 12.05 -6.14 -4.52
N LYS A 214 12.08 -6.60 -5.78
CA LYS A 214 10.89 -7.17 -6.41
C LYS A 214 10.40 -8.35 -5.57
N ARG A 215 9.08 -8.47 -5.37
CA ARG A 215 8.53 -9.58 -4.56
C ARG A 215 8.75 -10.91 -5.25
N ASP A 216 9.08 -11.92 -4.45
CA ASP A 216 9.05 -13.30 -4.92
C ASP A 216 7.61 -13.69 -5.27
N THR A 217 7.47 -14.39 -6.39
CA THR A 217 6.20 -14.82 -6.95
C THR A 217 6.03 -16.35 -6.97
N ASN A 218 6.96 -17.10 -6.39
CA ASN A 218 6.90 -18.57 -6.34
C ASN A 218 5.62 -19.10 -5.68
N ASP A 219 5.15 -18.43 -4.62
CA ASP A 219 3.92 -18.80 -3.90
C ASP A 219 2.66 -18.10 -4.43
N VAL A 220 2.77 -17.33 -5.51
CA VAL A 220 1.61 -16.63 -6.08
C VAL A 220 0.71 -17.65 -6.77
N LEU A 221 -0.58 -17.61 -6.45
CA LEU A 221 -1.54 -18.48 -7.08
C LEU A 221 -1.58 -18.22 -8.59
N ASP A 222 -1.32 -19.26 -9.36
CA ASP A 222 -1.60 -19.29 -10.78
C ASP A 222 -2.65 -20.37 -11.03
N ARG A 223 -3.82 -19.96 -11.54
CA ARG A 223 -4.95 -20.86 -11.74
C ARG A 223 -5.49 -20.66 -13.14
N LYS A 224 -5.68 -21.78 -13.84
CA LYS A 224 -6.49 -21.81 -15.07
C LYS A 224 -7.93 -21.41 -14.74
N ASN A 225 -8.58 -20.75 -15.70
CA ASN A 225 -9.98 -20.38 -15.56
C ASN A 225 -10.85 -21.65 -15.44
N GLY A 226 -11.70 -21.69 -14.40
CA GLY A 226 -12.70 -22.74 -14.26
C GLY A 226 -13.87 -22.53 -15.24
N ILE A 227 -14.66 -23.59 -15.48
CA ILE A 227 -15.76 -23.60 -16.45
C ILE A 227 -16.77 -22.45 -16.20
N MET A 228 -17.19 -22.26 -14.95
CA MET A 228 -18.12 -21.19 -14.56
C MET A 228 -17.53 -19.80 -14.84
N LYS A 229 -16.25 -19.58 -14.52
CA LYS A 229 -15.56 -18.31 -14.79
C LYS A 229 -15.53 -18.04 -16.30
N SER A 230 -15.13 -19.02 -17.09
CA SER A 230 -15.09 -18.92 -18.56
C SER A 230 -16.46 -18.64 -19.17
N PHE A 231 -17.52 -19.31 -18.69
CA PHE A 231 -18.89 -19.08 -19.14
C PHE A 231 -19.37 -17.65 -18.83
N LEU A 232 -19.16 -17.18 -17.60
CA LEU A 232 -19.52 -15.81 -17.21
C LEU A 232 -18.71 -14.78 -17.99
N GLU A 233 -17.42 -15.03 -18.23
CA GLU A 233 -16.59 -14.16 -19.07
C GLU A 233 -17.07 -14.14 -20.53
N TRP A 234 -17.56 -15.26 -21.07
CA TRP A 234 -18.15 -15.30 -22.41
C TRP A 234 -19.48 -14.54 -22.49
N LEU A 235 -20.36 -14.72 -21.49
CA LEU A 235 -21.68 -14.10 -21.42
C LEU A 235 -21.57 -12.58 -21.25
N PHE A 236 -20.79 -12.15 -20.25
CA PHE A 236 -20.57 -10.74 -19.92
C PHE A 236 -19.34 -10.15 -20.63
N GLY A 237 -18.72 -10.89 -21.55
CA GLY A 237 -17.64 -10.39 -22.39
C GLY A 237 -18.13 -9.49 -23.53
N ARG A 238 -19.44 -9.48 -23.78
CA ARG A 238 -20.09 -8.77 -24.89
C ARG A 238 -20.74 -7.45 -24.42
N ARG A 239 -21.49 -6.80 -25.33
CA ARG A 239 -22.22 -5.54 -25.09
C ARG A 239 -23.06 -5.50 -23.81
N ILE A 240 -23.60 -6.64 -23.37
CA ILE A 240 -24.36 -6.73 -22.10
C ILE A 240 -23.45 -6.41 -20.92
N GLY A 241 -22.23 -6.97 -20.89
CA GLY A 241 -21.24 -6.68 -19.87
C GLY A 241 -20.78 -5.22 -19.89
N ASP A 242 -20.62 -4.63 -21.07
CA ASP A 242 -20.26 -3.20 -21.20
C ASP A 242 -21.34 -2.32 -20.56
N LYS A 243 -22.61 -2.56 -20.88
CA LYS A 243 -23.75 -1.83 -20.29
C LYS A 243 -23.85 -2.01 -18.77
N LEU A 244 -23.58 -3.22 -18.26
CA LEU A 244 -23.59 -3.48 -16.82
C LEU A 244 -22.42 -2.79 -16.11
N ASP A 245 -21.24 -2.75 -16.74
CA ASP A 245 -20.08 -2.04 -16.23
C ASP A 245 -20.34 -0.52 -16.16
N ASP A 246 -20.91 0.07 -17.22
CA ASP A 246 -21.33 1.48 -17.24
C ASP A 246 -22.38 1.80 -16.17
N PHE A 247 -23.39 0.94 -16.03
CA PHE A 247 -24.42 1.08 -15.00
C PHE A 247 -23.82 1.00 -13.59
N ALA A 248 -22.93 0.04 -13.34
CA ALA A 248 -22.27 -0.15 -12.06
C ALA A 248 -21.39 1.06 -11.68
N MET A 249 -20.68 1.64 -12.66
CA MET A 249 -19.92 2.88 -12.49
C MET A 249 -20.85 4.04 -12.11
N ALA A 250 -21.90 4.28 -12.89
CA ALA A 250 -22.84 5.36 -12.65
C ALA A 250 -23.53 5.23 -11.28
N LEU A 251 -23.90 4.01 -10.87
CA LEU A 251 -24.48 3.72 -9.56
C LEU A 251 -23.51 4.03 -8.42
N PHE A 252 -22.24 3.65 -8.56
CA PHE A 252 -21.21 3.94 -7.57
C PHE A 252 -20.96 5.46 -7.43
N ASP A 253 -20.84 6.15 -8.55
CA ASP A 253 -20.64 7.61 -8.57
C ASP A 253 -21.82 8.34 -7.95
N TRP A 254 -23.04 7.98 -8.33
CA TRP A 254 -24.25 8.54 -7.75
C TRP A 254 -24.27 8.33 -6.23
N PHE A 255 -23.99 7.12 -5.75
CA PHE A 255 -23.98 6.81 -4.32
C PHE A 255 -22.94 7.62 -3.56
N ASN A 256 -21.69 7.69 -4.05
CA ASN A 256 -20.63 8.44 -3.36
C ASN A 256 -20.86 9.94 -3.38
N ARG A 257 -21.31 10.51 -4.51
CA ARG A 257 -21.67 11.93 -4.58
C ARG A 257 -22.77 12.27 -3.59
N ASN A 258 -23.76 11.39 -3.43
CA ASN A 258 -24.83 11.60 -2.45
C ASN A 258 -24.37 11.44 -1.00
N LYS A 259 -23.42 10.55 -0.73
CA LYS A 259 -22.93 10.27 0.62
C LYS A 259 -21.90 11.30 1.10
N TYR A 260 -21.04 11.78 0.21
CA TYR A 260 -19.93 12.69 0.50
C TYR A 260 -20.14 14.07 -0.15
N LYS A 261 -21.37 14.60 -0.05
CA LYS A 261 -21.76 15.91 -0.63
C LYS A 261 -20.91 17.09 -0.14
N ASN A 262 -20.32 16.95 1.04
CA ASN A 262 -19.54 18.00 1.70
C ASN A 262 -18.06 18.01 1.27
N TYR A 263 -17.65 17.11 0.38
CA TYR A 263 -16.27 17.10 -0.14
C TYR A 263 -16.16 18.15 -1.25
N ASP A 264 -15.07 18.90 -1.27
CA ASP A 264 -14.77 19.72 -2.44
C ASP A 264 -14.45 18.82 -3.66
N ARG A 265 -14.42 19.41 -4.85
CA ARG A 265 -14.30 18.67 -6.11
C ARG A 265 -12.95 17.98 -6.27
N GLU A 266 -11.86 18.61 -5.85
CA GLU A 266 -10.50 18.07 -6.01
C GLU A 266 -10.29 16.92 -5.03
N ASP A 267 -10.66 17.14 -3.78
CA ASP A 267 -10.60 16.18 -2.70
C ASP A 267 -11.52 14.96 -2.99
N PHE A 268 -12.72 15.18 -3.54
CA PHE A 268 -13.58 14.08 -4.00
C PHE A 268 -12.91 13.25 -5.11
N THR A 269 -12.28 13.91 -6.09
CA THR A 269 -11.64 13.22 -7.22
C THR A 269 -10.42 12.40 -6.77
N LEU A 270 -9.66 12.91 -5.79
CA LEU A 270 -8.53 12.21 -5.20
C LEU A 270 -8.97 10.99 -4.36
N ALA A 271 -10.07 11.14 -3.60
CA ALA A 271 -10.59 10.10 -2.72
C ALA A 271 -11.41 9.01 -3.46
N PHE A 272 -12.14 9.39 -4.50
CA PHE A 272 -13.08 8.55 -5.25
C PHE A 272 -12.81 8.61 -6.75
N LYS A 273 -11.62 8.17 -7.16
CA LYS A 273 -11.28 8.07 -8.59
C LYS A 273 -12.18 7.02 -9.24
N SER A 274 -13.08 7.48 -10.07
CA SER A 274 -14.00 6.65 -10.83
C SER A 274 -13.80 6.89 -12.32
N SER A 275 -13.18 5.93 -13.00
CA SER A 275 -13.09 5.91 -14.46
C SER A 275 -13.41 4.52 -14.97
N LYS A 276 -13.60 4.35 -16.28
CA LYS A 276 -13.80 3.02 -16.88
C LYS A 276 -12.66 2.03 -16.60
N LYS A 277 -11.47 2.56 -16.27
CA LYS A 277 -10.24 1.80 -16.12
C LYS A 277 -9.77 1.67 -14.67
N GLU A 278 -10.39 2.41 -13.75
CA GLU A 278 -9.93 2.52 -12.38
C GLU A 278 -11.07 2.84 -11.41
N SER A 279 -11.08 2.18 -10.25
CA SER A 279 -11.97 2.49 -9.13
C SER A 279 -11.17 2.55 -7.83
N LYS A 280 -11.05 3.74 -7.26
CA LYS A 280 -10.37 4.01 -5.99
C LYS A 280 -11.40 4.50 -4.97
N HIS A 281 -11.33 3.99 -3.75
CA HIS A 281 -12.22 4.40 -2.66
C HIS A 281 -11.43 4.60 -1.35
N HIS A 282 -10.92 5.81 -1.15
CA HIS A 282 -10.16 6.24 0.03
C HIS A 282 -10.74 7.52 0.63
N PRO A 283 -11.90 7.44 1.30
CA PRO A 283 -12.62 8.62 1.81
C PRO A 283 -11.79 9.48 2.78
N LYS A 284 -10.85 8.91 3.54
CA LYS A 284 -10.24 9.62 4.70
C LYS A 284 -9.06 10.55 4.37
N PHE A 285 -8.84 10.93 3.10
CA PHE A 285 -7.68 11.77 2.70
C PHE A 285 -6.32 11.25 3.21
N PHE A 286 -6.21 9.93 3.37
CA PHE A 286 -5.11 9.35 4.12
C PHE A 286 -3.74 9.71 3.52
N GLN A 287 -3.62 9.69 2.19
CA GLN A 287 -2.41 10.14 1.48
C GLN A 287 -2.05 11.60 1.79
N LYS A 288 -3.01 12.53 1.70
CA LYS A 288 -2.81 13.97 1.98
C LYS A 288 -2.33 14.16 3.42
N LYS A 289 -2.98 13.47 4.37
CA LYS A 289 -2.60 13.48 5.78
C LYS A 289 -1.18 12.98 6.00
N VAL A 290 -0.81 11.83 5.43
CA VAL A 290 0.55 11.26 5.57
C VAL A 290 1.61 12.20 5.00
N LEU A 291 1.37 12.79 3.82
CA LEU A 291 2.33 13.70 3.20
C LEU A 291 2.52 14.99 4.03
N GLN A 292 1.45 15.56 4.56
CA GLN A 292 1.51 16.73 5.45
C GLN A 292 2.23 16.42 6.76
N GLU A 293 1.89 15.30 7.41
CA GLU A 293 2.56 14.87 8.65
C GLU A 293 4.05 14.57 8.40
N PHE A 294 4.41 14.04 7.23
CA PHE A 294 5.80 13.82 6.86
C PHE A 294 6.57 15.14 6.74
N GLU A 295 6.01 16.10 6.01
CA GLU A 295 6.63 17.43 5.84
C GLU A 295 6.83 18.12 7.20
N GLN A 296 5.83 18.06 8.08
CA GLN A 296 5.92 18.60 9.44
C GLN A 296 6.99 17.91 10.28
N LYS A 297 7.11 16.58 10.21
CA LYS A 297 8.16 15.84 10.91
C LYS A 297 9.55 16.21 10.41
N ILE A 298 9.73 16.38 9.10
CA ILE A 298 11.00 16.81 8.53
C ILE A 298 11.39 18.20 9.06
N LYS A 299 10.48 19.18 8.98
CA LYS A 299 10.73 20.54 9.51
C LYS A 299 11.09 20.53 11.00
N SER A 300 10.35 19.77 11.80
CA SER A 300 10.62 19.64 13.24
C SER A 300 12.01 19.03 13.52
N LEU A 301 12.45 18.05 12.73
CA LEU A 301 13.80 17.48 12.86
C LEU A 301 14.89 18.47 12.42
N GLU A 302 14.67 19.20 11.33
CA GLU A 302 15.58 20.24 10.83
C GLU A 302 15.78 21.34 11.88
N GLU A 303 14.70 21.83 12.48
CA GLU A 303 14.72 22.84 13.55
C GLU A 303 15.42 22.30 14.81
N LYS A 304 15.05 21.10 15.26
CA LYS A 304 15.61 20.51 16.49
C LYS A 304 17.11 20.25 16.39
N LEU A 305 17.58 19.84 15.22
CA LEU A 305 18.98 19.45 15.00
C LEU A 305 19.81 20.58 14.37
N ASN A 306 19.19 21.68 13.96
CA ASN A 306 19.80 22.77 13.20
C ASN A 306 20.53 22.28 11.94
N ILE A 307 19.81 21.50 11.12
CA ILE A 307 20.31 20.87 9.88
C ILE A 307 19.32 21.03 8.73
N SER A 308 19.72 20.70 7.50
CA SER A 308 18.79 20.49 6.39
C SER A 308 18.75 19.03 5.96
N LEU A 309 17.54 18.48 5.85
CA LEU A 309 17.21 17.14 5.39
C LEU A 309 16.74 17.11 3.93
N ASN A 310 16.81 18.25 3.22
CA ASN A 310 16.63 18.30 1.77
C ASN A 310 17.84 17.73 1.03
#